data_AF-A0AAW6M1S4-F1
#
_entry.id   AF-A0AAW6M1S4-F1
#
_cell.length_a   1.000
_cell.length_b   1.000
_cell.length_c   1.000
_cell.angle_alpha   90.00
_cell.angle_beta   90.00
_cell.angle_gamma   90.00
#
_symmetry.space_group_name_H-M   'P 1'
#
loop_
_entity.id
_entity.type
_entity.pdbx_description
1 polymer ?
#
loop_
_entity_poly.entity_id
_entity_poly.type
_entity_poly.pdbx_seq_one_letter_code
_entity_poly.pdbx_strand_id
1 'polypeptide(L)'
;MLLMAGLLLVGGSMLTGCDNDDLDTNPYNRGGVNLLGFGPCPLKRLDNMRITGTQLNRVDKVLFPQGNTLLTESTTYEEAEFHLINNEEIEVVVPDQTVPGKLRLVVGNDTIVSVSKITFEETAVIENVAPIKNVCAGDVITISGEFVWNIASVTFSDYVVVEAENFLKNTRKEIQVEVPREAQSGEITFSNGADKPQIVSWPEPLEIRQTVVTGLSAEALEFGETITISGTDLNLVEKVNFPLMTEGVAFTVNADGTQLMTTVPETTISGTISLVQYSGLIAETVAYTLPMAEYVSISPTEDLKEGDAVVIAGKNLDRITSINLPGGIVLKQGEFVQSATQIQFTVPEDMGDGKVVLVQHENYSIETDKVAMHHDGAEIVIWTGPWICTGWAGNQDLAWGNFDWSTVKVGQEIIFYVEFADPTAGWACISPRVADGWGNLPSIGQIDLTPGAEVQRVVFKPTAEDLEALQTKNGLVVTGDGFILKQVALSILETVLWTGSVDLGNWANGFQDLAWSGYDWTTVSVGQKLLVYFEQDTAADFWQLKLGQGNGWNTLPDFKDFAGGADAVDIAAGNTSLEYVLGARDVATLQDGGQGLIMQGANLIIKKVAIQ
;
A
#
# COMPACT_ATOMS: atom_id res chain seq x y z
N MET A 1 7.43 -8.43 -64.47
CA MET A 1 8.00 -8.70 -65.80
C MET A 1 7.80 -7.46 -66.65
N LEU A 2 8.92 -6.86 -67.07
CA LEU A 2 9.14 -5.87 -68.14
C LEU A 2 8.22 -4.63 -68.30
N LEU A 3 8.88 -3.46 -68.17
CA LEU A 3 8.63 -2.25 -68.96
C LEU A 3 8.46 -2.58 -70.45
N MET A 4 7.57 -1.87 -71.14
CA MET A 4 7.97 -1.12 -72.35
C MET A 4 6.92 -0.09 -72.77
N ALA A 5 7.39 1.13 -72.97
CA ALA A 5 6.68 2.25 -73.57
C ALA A 5 7.09 2.41 -75.05
N GLY A 6 6.27 3.13 -75.82
CA GLY A 6 6.58 3.69 -77.15
C GLY A 6 5.57 3.23 -78.21
N LEU A 7 5.15 4.02 -79.20
CA LEU A 7 5.49 5.38 -79.61
C LEU A 7 4.47 5.77 -80.74
N LEU A 8 4.12 7.07 -80.80
CA LEU A 8 3.46 7.88 -81.86
C LEU A 8 3.04 7.27 -83.24
N LEU A 9 1.88 7.70 -83.79
CA LEU A 9 1.71 8.73 -84.85
C LEU A 9 0.34 8.64 -85.62
N VAL A 10 -0.41 9.77 -85.60
CA VAL A 10 -1.15 10.48 -86.70
C VAL A 10 -2.35 9.86 -87.47
N GLY A 11 -3.47 10.61 -87.41
CA GLY A 11 -4.46 10.87 -88.50
C GLY A 11 -5.63 9.87 -88.60
N GLY A 12 -6.92 10.20 -88.52
CA GLY A 12 -7.68 11.46 -88.62
C GLY A 12 -8.96 11.18 -89.42
N SER A 13 -10.14 11.29 -88.79
CA SER A 13 -11.50 11.48 -89.39
C SER A 13 -12.53 11.46 -88.23
N MET A 14 -13.05 12.63 -87.79
CA MET A 14 -14.41 13.16 -88.08
C MET A 14 -15.57 12.26 -87.58
N LEU A 15 -16.56 12.62 -86.76
CA LEU A 15 -17.09 13.84 -86.16
C LEU A 15 -18.06 13.44 -85.03
N THR A 16 -18.11 14.19 -83.92
CA THR A 16 -19.32 14.80 -83.34
C THR A 16 -18.84 15.86 -82.36
N GLY A 17 -18.93 17.13 -82.75
CA GLY A 17 -18.64 18.25 -81.86
C GLY A 17 -19.73 18.33 -80.80
N CYS A 18 -19.34 18.20 -79.54
CA CYS A 18 -20.14 18.74 -78.44
C CYS A 18 -20.02 20.27 -78.50
N ASP A 19 -21.12 20.96 -78.24
CA ASP A 19 -21.18 22.41 -78.19
C ASP A 19 -20.03 22.98 -77.35
N ASN A 20 -19.32 23.97 -77.91
CA ASN A 20 -18.53 24.88 -77.12
C ASN A 20 -19.52 25.74 -76.31
N ASP A 21 -19.93 25.26 -75.14
CA ASP A 21 -20.31 26.17 -74.08
C ASP A 21 -19.02 26.90 -73.68
N ASP A 22 -18.80 28.06 -74.31
CA ASP A 22 -17.92 29.09 -73.79
C ASP A 22 -18.45 29.45 -72.39
N LEU A 23 -17.94 28.75 -71.37
CA LEU A 23 -18.24 29.07 -69.98
C LEU A 23 -17.72 30.48 -69.74
N ASP A 24 -18.64 31.45 -69.72
CA ASP A 24 -18.31 32.82 -69.39
C ASP A 24 -17.82 32.87 -67.93
N THR A 25 -16.50 32.94 -67.78
CA THR A 25 -15.83 33.01 -66.48
C THR A 25 -15.83 34.42 -65.92
N ASN A 26 -16.37 35.42 -66.64
CA ASN A 26 -16.49 36.77 -66.13
C ASN A 26 -17.55 36.82 -65.02
N PRO A 27 -17.16 37.08 -63.76
CA PRO A 27 -18.09 37.11 -62.64
C PRO A 27 -19.15 38.21 -62.77
N TYR A 28 -18.93 39.22 -63.62
CA TYR A 28 -19.85 40.33 -63.85
C TYR A 28 -20.91 40.08 -64.95
N ASN A 29 -20.77 38.99 -65.73
CA ASN A 29 -21.72 38.65 -66.80
C ASN A 29 -22.82 37.68 -66.35
N ARG A 30 -22.95 37.43 -65.04
CA ARG A 30 -24.02 36.59 -64.47
C ARG A 30 -25.34 37.36 -64.36
N GLY A 31 -26.45 36.73 -64.75
CA GLY A 31 -27.79 37.30 -64.59
C GLY A 31 -28.20 37.42 -63.12
N GLY A 32 -28.94 38.49 -62.78
CA GLY A 32 -29.45 38.73 -61.43
C GLY A 32 -28.48 39.50 -60.53
N VAL A 33 -28.83 39.65 -59.25
CA VAL A 33 -27.94 40.25 -58.26
C VAL A 33 -26.93 39.19 -57.81
N ASN A 34 -25.64 39.51 -57.84
CA ASN A 34 -24.59 38.62 -57.36
C ASN A 34 -23.65 39.36 -56.41
N LEU A 35 -23.33 38.76 -55.27
CA LEU A 35 -22.28 39.21 -54.37
C LEU A 35 -20.94 38.61 -54.81
N LEU A 36 -20.04 39.45 -55.31
CA LEU A 36 -18.73 39.02 -55.81
C LEU A 36 -17.62 39.18 -54.78
N GLY A 37 -17.71 40.20 -53.94
CA GLY A 37 -16.74 40.44 -52.87
C GLY A 37 -17.22 41.50 -51.89
N PHE A 38 -16.53 41.56 -50.75
CA PHE A 38 -16.68 42.65 -49.80
C PHE A 38 -15.35 42.87 -49.08
N GLY A 39 -15.09 44.11 -48.64
CA GLY A 39 -13.86 44.43 -47.93
C GLY A 39 -13.80 45.88 -47.42
N PRO A 40 -12.83 46.22 -46.57
CA PRO A 40 -11.71 45.38 -46.13
C PRO A 40 -12.15 44.22 -45.21
N CYS A 41 -11.33 43.19 -45.05
CA CYS A 41 -11.46 42.14 -44.03
C CYS A 41 -10.04 41.71 -43.61
N PRO A 42 -9.68 41.73 -42.32
CA PRO A 42 -10.53 42.02 -41.15
C PRO A 42 -11.03 43.47 -41.08
N LEU A 43 -12.21 43.67 -40.46
CA LEU A 43 -12.88 44.97 -40.31
C LEU A 43 -12.68 45.53 -38.91
N LYS A 44 -13.01 46.81 -38.77
CA LYS A 44 -13.39 47.43 -37.51
C LYS A 44 -14.88 47.77 -37.56
N ARG A 45 -15.56 47.64 -36.43
CA ARG A 45 -16.97 48.06 -36.34
C ARG A 45 -17.07 49.57 -36.49
N LEU A 46 -18.20 50.04 -37.00
CA LEU A 46 -18.48 51.44 -37.33
C LEU A 46 -17.68 52.02 -38.52
N ASP A 47 -16.73 51.28 -39.08
CA ASP A 47 -16.04 51.67 -40.32
C ASP A 47 -16.85 51.30 -41.57
N ASN A 48 -16.51 51.93 -42.69
CA ASN A 48 -17.12 51.64 -43.99
C ASN A 48 -16.58 50.34 -44.60
N MET A 49 -17.48 49.54 -45.17
CA MET A 49 -17.20 48.38 -46.01
C MET A 49 -17.69 48.66 -47.44
N ARG A 50 -16.94 48.20 -48.43
CA ARG A 50 -17.39 48.13 -49.82
C ARG A 50 -17.87 46.72 -50.14
N ILE A 51 -19.02 46.63 -50.81
CA ILE A 51 -19.58 45.40 -51.35
C ILE A 51 -19.56 45.53 -52.88
N THR A 52 -18.94 44.56 -53.56
CA THR A 52 -18.86 44.52 -55.02
C THR A 52 -19.71 43.38 -55.59
N GLY A 53 -20.34 43.63 -56.74
CA GLY A 53 -21.33 42.71 -57.27
C GLY A 53 -21.85 43.09 -58.66
N THR A 54 -23.02 42.54 -58.99
CA THR A 54 -23.78 42.90 -60.19
C THR A 54 -25.21 43.27 -59.82
N GLN A 55 -25.81 44.20 -60.55
CA GLN A 55 -27.18 44.69 -60.35
C GLN A 55 -27.50 45.12 -58.90
N LEU A 56 -26.51 45.67 -58.18
CA LEU A 56 -26.63 46.03 -56.77
C LEU A 56 -27.69 47.11 -56.49
N ASN A 57 -28.13 47.84 -57.53
CA ASN A 57 -29.25 48.77 -57.45
C ASN A 57 -30.61 48.12 -57.13
N ARG A 58 -30.67 46.78 -57.10
CA ARG A 58 -31.85 45.99 -56.72
C ARG A 58 -31.81 45.48 -55.27
N VAL A 59 -30.74 45.77 -54.52
CA VAL A 59 -30.63 45.39 -53.10
C VAL A 59 -31.56 46.27 -52.27
N ASP A 60 -32.43 45.65 -51.47
CA ASP A 60 -33.33 46.35 -50.55
C ASP A 60 -32.70 46.52 -49.17
N LYS A 61 -31.92 45.54 -48.70
CA LYS A 61 -31.30 45.53 -47.37
C LYS A 61 -29.92 44.87 -47.37
N VAL A 62 -29.03 45.40 -46.55
CA VAL A 62 -27.76 44.77 -46.19
C VAL A 62 -27.85 44.33 -44.73
N LEU A 63 -27.71 43.03 -44.47
CA LEU A 63 -27.89 42.43 -43.17
C LEU A 63 -26.57 41.84 -42.65
N PHE A 64 -26.13 42.32 -41.50
CA PHE A 64 -24.93 41.87 -40.80
C PHE A 64 -25.28 40.86 -39.71
N PRO A 65 -24.50 39.79 -39.54
CA PRO A 65 -24.72 38.82 -38.46
C PRO A 65 -24.51 39.48 -37.09
N GLN A 66 -25.42 39.23 -36.16
CA GLN A 66 -25.38 39.68 -34.76
C GLN A 66 -25.49 38.47 -33.82
N GLY A 67 -25.10 38.61 -32.56
CA GLY A 67 -25.27 37.59 -31.52
C GLY A 67 -23.93 37.14 -30.94
N ASN A 68 -23.80 35.88 -30.55
CA ASN A 68 -22.56 35.30 -30.04
C ASN A 68 -22.16 34.09 -30.90
N THR A 69 -21.13 34.25 -31.73
CA THR A 69 -20.77 33.27 -32.79
C THR A 69 -19.68 32.30 -32.41
N LEU A 70 -19.18 32.33 -31.16
CA LEU A 70 -18.06 31.49 -30.77
C LEU A 70 -18.45 29.99 -30.74
N LEU A 71 -19.74 29.69 -30.67
CA LEU A 71 -20.30 28.33 -30.52
C LEU A 71 -21.25 27.91 -31.66
N THR A 72 -22.01 28.84 -32.23
CA THR A 72 -22.98 28.56 -33.31
C THR A 72 -22.97 29.67 -34.35
N GLU A 73 -23.32 29.36 -35.61
CA GLU A 73 -23.48 30.40 -36.63
C GLU A 73 -24.59 31.37 -36.21
N SER A 74 -24.37 32.66 -36.44
CA SER A 74 -25.35 33.70 -36.13
C SER A 74 -26.68 33.46 -36.87
N THR A 75 -27.76 33.41 -36.12
CA THR A 75 -29.14 33.26 -36.63
C THR A 75 -29.91 34.58 -36.65
N THR A 76 -29.35 35.64 -36.05
CA THR A 76 -29.93 36.98 -35.95
C THR A 76 -29.11 37.99 -36.74
N TYR A 77 -29.77 38.98 -37.34
CA TYR A 77 -29.11 39.93 -38.23
C TYR A 77 -29.54 41.37 -37.93
N GLU A 78 -28.58 42.29 -38.01
CA GLU A 78 -28.77 43.73 -37.91
C GLU A 78 -28.77 44.35 -39.31
N GLU A 79 -29.78 45.18 -39.60
CA GLU A 79 -29.87 45.92 -40.85
C GLU A 79 -28.93 47.13 -40.82
N ALA A 80 -28.08 47.25 -41.82
CA ALA A 80 -27.16 48.37 -41.96
C ALA A 80 -27.65 49.37 -43.01
N GLU A 81 -27.44 50.65 -42.74
CA GLU A 81 -27.63 51.71 -43.74
C GLU A 81 -26.52 51.64 -44.78
N PHE A 82 -26.91 51.67 -46.06
CA PHE A 82 -25.97 51.60 -47.19
C PHE A 82 -26.27 52.66 -48.25
N HIS A 83 -25.21 53.04 -48.96
CA HIS A 83 -25.22 53.97 -50.07
C HIS A 83 -24.81 53.24 -51.35
N LEU A 84 -25.70 53.26 -52.35
CA LEU A 84 -25.40 52.73 -53.68
C LEU A 84 -24.47 53.69 -54.43
N ILE A 85 -23.26 53.23 -54.77
CA ILE A 85 -22.30 54.01 -55.57
C ILE A 85 -22.63 53.88 -57.06
N ASN A 86 -22.81 52.63 -57.53
CA ASN A 86 -23.24 52.28 -58.87
C ASN A 86 -23.80 50.85 -58.88
N ASN A 87 -24.19 50.32 -60.04
CA ASN A 87 -24.79 48.97 -60.14
C ASN A 87 -23.84 47.82 -59.76
N GLU A 88 -22.55 48.09 -59.53
CA GLU A 88 -21.52 47.11 -59.18
C GLU A 88 -20.92 47.33 -57.78
N GLU A 89 -21.23 48.45 -57.12
CA GLU A 89 -20.64 48.82 -55.82
C GLU A 89 -21.64 49.46 -54.83
N ILE A 90 -21.67 48.94 -53.60
CA ILE A 90 -22.35 49.52 -52.44
C ILE A 90 -21.30 49.88 -51.37
N GLU A 91 -21.46 51.04 -50.74
CA GLU A 91 -20.77 51.41 -49.49
C GLU A 91 -21.73 51.22 -48.30
N VAL A 92 -21.30 50.58 -47.22
CA VAL A 92 -22.12 50.31 -46.04
C VAL A 92 -21.33 50.54 -44.75
N VAL A 93 -21.97 51.08 -43.72
CA VAL A 93 -21.35 51.23 -42.39
C VAL A 93 -21.55 49.94 -41.60
N VAL A 94 -20.48 49.33 -41.09
CA VAL A 94 -20.58 48.08 -40.32
C VAL A 94 -21.21 48.35 -38.95
N PRO A 95 -22.33 47.69 -38.59
CA PRO A 95 -22.97 47.91 -37.30
C PRO A 95 -22.11 47.51 -36.09
N ASP A 96 -22.34 48.18 -34.97
CA ASP A 96 -21.54 48.06 -33.73
C ASP A 96 -21.69 46.72 -32.98
N GLN A 97 -22.71 45.93 -33.31
CA GLN A 97 -22.93 44.61 -32.71
C GLN A 97 -22.69 43.47 -33.69
N THR A 98 -22.11 43.76 -34.86
CA THR A 98 -21.74 42.75 -35.86
C THR A 98 -20.81 41.72 -35.25
N VAL A 99 -20.92 40.45 -35.62
CA VAL A 99 -20.00 39.36 -35.23
C VAL A 99 -19.43 38.64 -36.45
N PRO A 100 -18.37 37.82 -36.32
CA PRO A 100 -17.88 37.03 -37.44
C PRO A 100 -18.97 36.12 -38.04
N GLY A 101 -19.23 36.21 -39.34
CA GLY A 101 -20.31 35.46 -39.97
C GLY A 101 -20.55 35.85 -41.43
N LYS A 102 -21.58 35.26 -42.05
CA LYS A 102 -21.91 35.54 -43.47
C LYS A 102 -22.76 36.80 -43.59
N LEU A 103 -22.39 37.67 -44.51
CA LEU A 103 -23.16 38.84 -44.94
C LEU A 103 -24.38 38.39 -45.75
N ARG A 104 -25.50 39.11 -45.65
CA ARG A 104 -26.70 38.84 -46.46
C ARG A 104 -27.19 40.09 -47.18
N LEU A 105 -27.54 39.95 -48.46
CA LEU A 105 -28.23 40.97 -49.25
C LEU A 105 -29.66 40.51 -49.52
N VAL A 106 -30.66 41.32 -49.16
CA VAL A 106 -32.07 41.03 -49.44
C VAL A 106 -32.46 41.70 -50.75
N VAL A 107 -33.10 40.95 -51.66
CA VAL A 107 -33.54 41.39 -52.99
C VAL A 107 -34.96 40.87 -53.22
N GLY A 108 -35.97 41.71 -53.00
CA GLY A 108 -37.37 41.31 -52.99
C GLY A 108 -37.63 40.20 -51.96
N ASN A 109 -38.00 39.01 -52.44
CA ASN A 109 -38.21 37.82 -51.60
C ASN A 109 -36.97 36.91 -51.51
N ASP A 110 -35.90 37.23 -52.23
CA ASP A 110 -34.68 36.44 -52.28
C ASP A 110 -33.63 37.00 -51.30
N THR A 111 -32.73 36.13 -50.83
CA THR A 111 -31.59 36.52 -49.97
C THR A 111 -30.32 35.91 -50.51
N ILE A 112 -29.35 36.76 -50.83
CA ILE A 112 -28.02 36.37 -51.30
C ILE A 112 -27.11 36.33 -50.07
N VAL A 113 -26.48 35.18 -49.84
CA VAL A 113 -25.60 34.95 -48.70
C VAL A 113 -24.15 34.90 -49.18
N SER A 114 -23.25 35.59 -48.47
CA SER A 114 -21.83 35.55 -48.79
C SER A 114 -21.24 34.15 -48.62
N VAL A 115 -20.27 33.81 -49.48
CA VAL A 115 -19.45 32.60 -49.31
C VAL A 115 -18.44 32.82 -48.20
N SER A 116 -17.70 33.93 -48.25
CA SER A 116 -16.72 34.33 -47.23
C SER A 116 -17.41 34.88 -45.97
N LYS A 117 -16.77 34.70 -44.81
CA LYS A 117 -17.19 35.30 -43.55
C LYS A 117 -16.59 36.70 -43.39
N ILE A 118 -17.35 37.60 -42.81
CA ILE A 118 -16.90 38.84 -42.18
C ILE A 118 -15.96 38.44 -41.04
N THR A 119 -14.79 39.08 -40.97
CA THR A 119 -13.80 38.87 -39.90
C THR A 119 -13.42 40.20 -39.26
N PHE A 120 -13.00 40.16 -38.00
CA PHE A 120 -12.53 41.32 -37.21
C PHE A 120 -11.13 41.02 -36.66
N GLU A 121 -10.30 42.05 -36.51
CA GLU A 121 -8.99 41.97 -35.86
C GLU A 121 -9.05 42.73 -34.53
N GLU A 122 -9.68 42.11 -33.55
CA GLU A 122 -9.90 42.69 -32.22
C GLU A 122 -9.57 41.67 -31.13
N THR A 123 -8.78 42.11 -30.17
CA THR A 123 -8.43 41.33 -28.99
C THR A 123 -9.32 41.74 -27.83
N ALA A 124 -9.71 40.77 -26.99
CA ALA A 124 -10.42 41.05 -25.76
C ALA A 124 -9.59 41.95 -24.84
N VAL A 125 -10.19 43.04 -24.37
CA VAL A 125 -9.61 43.93 -23.35
C VAL A 125 -10.39 43.69 -22.08
N ILE A 126 -9.71 43.21 -21.05
CA ILE A 126 -10.32 42.90 -19.75
C ILE A 126 -10.01 44.06 -18.81
N GLU A 127 -11.07 44.70 -18.32
CA GLU A 127 -10.97 45.86 -17.44
C GLU A 127 -11.25 45.51 -15.98
N ASN A 128 -12.06 44.49 -15.73
CA ASN A 128 -12.43 44.07 -14.38
C ASN A 128 -12.80 42.58 -14.31
N VAL A 129 -12.42 41.92 -13.21
CA VAL A 129 -12.87 40.58 -12.83
C VAL A 129 -13.38 40.65 -11.39
N ALA A 130 -14.68 40.41 -11.17
CA ALA A 130 -15.29 40.55 -9.86
C ALA A 130 -16.42 39.54 -9.58
N PRO A 131 -16.54 39.01 -8.35
CA PRO A 131 -15.59 39.18 -7.24
C PRO A 131 -14.28 38.42 -7.47
N ILE A 132 -13.16 38.92 -6.91
CA ILE A 132 -11.85 38.24 -6.94
C ILE A 132 -11.45 37.69 -5.56
N LYS A 133 -12.21 38.03 -4.50
CA LYS A 133 -11.95 37.61 -3.11
C LYS A 133 -13.17 37.03 -2.44
N ASN A 134 -12.94 36.17 -1.45
CA ASN A 134 -13.97 35.48 -0.68
C ASN A 134 -14.94 34.70 -1.58
N VAL A 135 -14.45 34.19 -2.71
CA VAL A 135 -15.27 33.47 -3.70
C VAL A 135 -15.39 32.01 -3.29
N CYS A 136 -16.54 31.39 -3.45
CA CYS A 136 -16.76 29.96 -3.25
C CYS A 136 -16.89 29.25 -4.60
N ALA A 137 -16.65 27.94 -4.62
CA ALA A 137 -17.08 27.13 -5.74
C ALA A 137 -18.60 27.28 -5.97
N GLY A 138 -19.01 27.43 -7.22
CA GLY A 138 -20.40 27.72 -7.61
C GLY A 138 -20.78 29.20 -7.60
N ASP A 139 -19.93 30.09 -7.07
CA ASP A 139 -20.16 31.53 -7.20
C ASP A 139 -19.96 31.97 -8.65
N VAL A 140 -20.66 33.03 -9.05
CA VAL A 140 -20.53 33.61 -10.39
C VAL A 140 -19.52 34.75 -10.36
N ILE A 141 -18.48 34.66 -11.18
CA ILE A 141 -17.56 35.76 -11.46
C ILE A 141 -17.95 36.47 -12.76
N THR A 142 -17.89 37.79 -12.74
CA THR A 142 -18.16 38.66 -13.89
C THR A 142 -16.86 39.23 -14.41
N ILE A 143 -16.62 39.04 -15.71
CA ILE A 143 -15.49 39.60 -16.43
C ILE A 143 -16.05 40.70 -17.34
N SER A 144 -15.59 41.93 -17.14
CA SER A 144 -16.05 43.11 -17.89
C SER A 144 -14.92 43.77 -18.65
N GLY A 145 -15.26 44.39 -19.77
CA GLY A 145 -14.32 45.12 -20.59
C GLY A 145 -14.87 45.34 -21.99
N GLU A 146 -14.01 45.21 -23.00
CA GLU A 146 -14.36 45.43 -24.40
C GLU A 146 -13.96 44.22 -25.24
N PHE A 147 -14.88 43.76 -26.10
CA PHE A 147 -14.74 42.53 -26.90
C PHE A 147 -14.48 41.26 -26.07
N VAL A 148 -14.93 41.22 -24.82
CA VAL A 148 -14.73 40.05 -23.92
C VAL A 148 -15.48 38.80 -24.40
N TRP A 149 -16.46 38.93 -25.29
CA TRP A 149 -17.08 37.79 -25.98
C TRP A 149 -16.15 36.98 -26.88
N ASN A 150 -14.96 37.49 -27.19
CA ASN A 150 -13.95 36.80 -27.99
C ASN A 150 -13.13 35.82 -27.10
N ILE A 151 -13.41 35.80 -25.79
CA ILE A 151 -12.85 34.80 -24.87
C ILE A 151 -13.56 33.47 -25.15
N ALA A 152 -12.77 32.48 -25.55
CA ALA A 152 -13.20 31.12 -25.79
C ALA A 152 -13.18 30.28 -24.52
N SER A 153 -12.25 30.55 -23.61
CA SER A 153 -12.16 29.84 -22.34
C SER A 153 -11.60 30.69 -21.21
N VAL A 154 -12.05 30.37 -20.00
CA VAL A 154 -11.51 30.89 -18.73
C VAL A 154 -10.82 29.73 -18.02
N THR A 155 -9.52 29.87 -17.77
CA THR A 155 -8.72 28.86 -17.08
C THR A 155 -8.38 29.35 -15.68
N PHE A 156 -8.87 28.62 -14.68
CA PHE A 156 -8.52 28.78 -13.28
C PHE A 156 -7.20 28.07 -12.98
N SER A 157 -6.66 28.29 -11.79
CA SER A 157 -5.45 27.60 -11.34
C SER A 157 -5.62 26.07 -11.34
N ASP A 158 -4.50 25.37 -11.51
CA ASP A 158 -4.43 23.92 -11.72
C ASP A 158 -5.15 23.41 -13.00
N TYR A 159 -5.18 24.24 -14.04
CA TYR A 159 -5.71 23.90 -15.37
C TYR A 159 -7.20 23.55 -15.41
N VAL A 160 -7.98 24.08 -14.47
CA VAL A 160 -9.43 23.92 -14.48
C VAL A 160 -10.05 24.91 -15.48
N VAL A 161 -10.64 24.40 -16.56
CA VAL A 161 -11.10 25.23 -17.70
C VAL A 161 -12.61 25.29 -17.78
N VAL A 162 -13.15 26.50 -17.95
CA VAL A 162 -14.54 26.75 -18.34
C VAL A 162 -14.55 27.23 -19.78
N GLU A 163 -15.14 26.43 -20.67
CA GLU A 163 -15.32 26.75 -22.08
C GLU A 163 -16.50 27.72 -22.29
N ALA A 164 -16.47 28.50 -23.38
CA ALA A 164 -17.47 29.51 -23.69
C ALA A 164 -18.91 28.99 -23.76
N GLU A 165 -19.10 27.70 -24.06
CA GLU A 165 -20.40 27.02 -24.03
C GLU A 165 -21.03 26.93 -22.64
N ASN A 166 -20.21 26.98 -21.61
CA ASN A 166 -20.63 26.93 -20.21
C ASN A 166 -20.66 28.34 -19.57
N PHE A 167 -20.51 29.40 -20.36
CA PHE A 167 -20.66 30.77 -19.85
C PHE A 167 -22.14 31.05 -19.59
N LEU A 168 -22.44 31.61 -18.41
CA LEU A 168 -23.79 31.99 -18.00
C LEU A 168 -24.28 33.23 -18.74
N LYS A 169 -23.34 34.09 -19.15
CA LYS A 169 -23.58 35.28 -19.96
C LYS A 169 -22.39 35.49 -20.86
N ASN A 170 -22.64 35.89 -22.10
CA ASN A 170 -21.58 36.19 -23.05
C ASN A 170 -22.02 37.30 -24.01
N THR A 171 -21.52 38.51 -23.75
CA THR A 171 -21.81 39.72 -24.50
C THR A 171 -20.50 40.45 -24.77
N ARG A 172 -20.51 41.40 -25.72
CA ARG A 172 -19.32 42.19 -26.07
C ARG A 172 -18.61 42.81 -24.86
N LYS A 173 -19.36 43.21 -23.82
CA LYS A 173 -18.83 43.94 -22.66
C LYS A 173 -18.77 43.13 -21.37
N GLU A 174 -19.39 41.95 -21.35
CA GLU A 174 -19.55 41.18 -20.14
C GLU A 174 -19.66 39.69 -20.44
N ILE A 175 -18.83 38.89 -19.79
CA ILE A 175 -19.03 37.45 -19.65
C ILE A 175 -19.22 37.10 -18.16
N GLN A 176 -20.01 36.06 -17.89
CA GLN A 176 -20.19 35.52 -16.54
C GLN A 176 -19.90 34.02 -16.56
N VAL A 177 -19.08 33.57 -15.61
CA VAL A 177 -18.74 32.15 -15.46
C VAL A 177 -18.93 31.72 -14.02
N GLU A 178 -19.39 30.50 -13.82
CA GLU A 178 -19.44 29.86 -12.51
C GLU A 178 -18.04 29.36 -12.14
N VAL A 179 -17.62 29.56 -10.89
CA VAL A 179 -16.35 29.03 -10.38
C VAL A 179 -16.47 27.51 -10.23
N PRO A 180 -15.66 26.72 -10.96
CA PRO A 180 -15.71 25.26 -10.85
C PRO A 180 -15.37 24.76 -9.45
N ARG A 181 -15.86 23.57 -9.09
CA ARG A 181 -15.62 22.99 -7.76
C ARG A 181 -14.18 22.54 -7.55
N GLU A 182 -13.52 22.25 -8.65
CA GLU A 182 -12.14 21.81 -8.74
C GLU A 182 -11.17 23.01 -8.68
N ALA A 183 -11.67 24.24 -8.83
CA ALA A 183 -10.83 25.42 -8.91
C ALA A 183 -10.11 25.71 -7.58
N GLN A 184 -8.83 26.08 -7.70
CA GLN A 184 -8.01 26.55 -6.58
C GLN A 184 -7.75 28.06 -6.67
N SER A 185 -7.41 28.65 -5.52
CA SER A 185 -6.95 30.03 -5.47
C SER A 185 -5.69 30.21 -6.32
N GLY A 186 -5.63 31.30 -7.09
CA GLY A 186 -4.44 31.63 -7.86
C GLY A 186 -4.76 32.39 -9.15
N GLU A 187 -3.88 32.24 -10.14
CA GLU A 187 -4.00 32.91 -11.43
C GLU A 187 -5.28 32.46 -12.16
N ILE A 188 -5.91 33.43 -12.82
CA ILE A 188 -7.00 33.23 -13.78
C ILE A 188 -6.57 33.79 -15.13
N THR A 189 -6.75 33.00 -16.19
CA THR A 189 -6.33 33.35 -17.55
C THR A 189 -7.48 33.20 -18.54
N PHE A 190 -7.40 33.96 -19.63
CA PHE A 190 -8.45 34.05 -20.65
C PHE A 190 -7.84 33.79 -22.02
N SER A 191 -8.36 32.81 -22.74
CA SER A 191 -7.88 32.41 -24.07
C SER A 191 -8.90 32.73 -25.14
N ASN A 192 -8.45 33.14 -26.32
CA ASN A 192 -9.31 33.31 -27.50
C ASN A 192 -9.50 32.02 -28.34
N GLY A 193 -8.89 30.89 -27.93
CA GLY A 193 -9.08 29.58 -28.58
C GLY A 193 -8.52 29.44 -29.99
N ALA A 194 -7.70 30.38 -30.49
CA ALA A 194 -7.09 30.30 -31.81
C ALA A 194 -5.93 29.27 -31.86
N ASP A 195 -5.53 28.81 -33.06
CA ASP A 195 -4.38 27.90 -33.28
C ASP A 195 -3.08 28.39 -32.60
N LYS A 196 -2.92 29.72 -32.55
CA LYS A 196 -1.93 30.42 -31.72
C LYS A 196 -2.71 31.28 -30.74
N PRO A 197 -3.05 30.75 -29.55
CA PRO A 197 -3.98 31.43 -28.67
C PRO A 197 -3.37 32.71 -28.11
N GLN A 198 -4.17 33.77 -28.10
CA GLN A 198 -3.88 34.94 -27.28
C GLN A 198 -4.39 34.63 -25.87
N ILE A 199 -3.47 34.64 -24.91
CA ILE A 199 -3.75 34.39 -23.50
C ILE A 199 -3.51 35.68 -22.72
N VAL A 200 -4.51 36.10 -21.96
CA VAL A 200 -4.44 37.24 -21.05
C VAL A 200 -4.54 36.72 -19.62
N SER A 201 -3.57 37.04 -18.77
CA SER A 201 -3.65 36.78 -17.32
C SER A 201 -4.24 37.96 -16.58
N TRP A 202 -5.12 37.71 -15.62
CA TRP A 202 -5.54 38.75 -14.67
C TRP A 202 -4.42 38.99 -13.64
N PRO A 203 -4.07 40.25 -13.32
CA PRO A 203 -2.93 40.55 -12.45
C PRO A 203 -3.17 40.21 -10.96
N GLU A 204 -4.42 40.17 -10.51
CA GLU A 204 -4.76 39.80 -9.13
C GLU A 204 -5.20 38.34 -9.07
N PRO A 205 -4.67 37.51 -8.16
CA PRO A 205 -5.11 36.14 -8.04
C PRO A 205 -6.54 36.07 -7.49
N LEU A 206 -7.31 35.10 -7.98
CA LEU A 206 -8.60 34.74 -7.43
C LEU A 206 -8.40 34.05 -6.07
N GLU A 207 -8.98 34.59 -5.01
CA GLU A 207 -8.99 33.98 -3.67
C GLU A 207 -10.29 33.19 -3.47
N ILE A 208 -10.18 31.87 -3.58
CA ILE A 208 -11.26 30.91 -3.34
C ILE A 208 -11.22 30.46 -1.88
N ARG A 209 -12.38 30.49 -1.21
CA ARG A 209 -12.56 29.98 0.16
C ARG A 209 -12.31 28.48 0.19
N GLN A 210 -11.70 28.02 1.26
CA GLN A 210 -11.37 26.62 1.47
C GLN A 210 -12.01 26.14 2.76
N THR A 211 -12.21 24.82 2.85
CA THR A 211 -12.66 24.20 4.08
C THR A 211 -11.70 24.50 5.23
N VAL A 212 -12.23 24.97 6.35
CA VAL A 212 -11.48 25.11 7.61
C VAL A 212 -12.16 24.28 8.68
N VAL A 213 -11.42 23.37 9.30
CA VAL A 213 -11.91 22.61 10.46
C VAL A 213 -11.65 23.40 11.73
N THR A 214 -12.67 23.51 12.58
CA THR A 214 -12.59 24.22 13.87
C THR A 214 -12.70 23.31 15.08
N GLY A 215 -13.22 22.08 14.93
CA GLY A 215 -13.25 21.12 16.02
C GLY A 215 -14.02 19.83 15.73
N LEU A 216 -13.97 18.92 16.70
CA LEU A 216 -14.70 17.66 16.73
C LEU A 216 -15.71 17.66 17.89
N SER A 217 -16.81 16.92 17.76
CA SER A 217 -17.79 16.77 18.85
C SER A 217 -17.21 16.05 20.08
N ALA A 218 -16.21 15.19 19.89
CA ALA A 218 -15.43 14.53 20.94
C ALA A 218 -14.06 14.12 20.39
N GLU A 219 -13.06 14.01 21.27
CA GLU A 219 -11.71 13.53 20.94
C GLU A 219 -11.46 12.10 21.42
N ALA A 220 -12.27 11.60 22.37
CA ALA A 220 -12.31 10.19 22.73
C ALA A 220 -13.59 9.60 22.15
N LEU A 221 -13.44 8.67 21.21
CA LEU A 221 -14.53 8.13 20.40
C LEU A 221 -14.67 6.62 20.59
N GLU A 222 -15.81 6.09 20.19
CA GLU A 222 -16.04 4.67 20.00
C GLU A 222 -16.18 4.29 18.51
N PHE A 223 -15.89 3.03 18.20
CA PHE A 223 -16.14 2.48 16.87
C PHE A 223 -17.64 2.48 16.56
N GLY A 224 -18.01 2.81 15.32
CA GLY A 224 -19.40 2.92 14.91
C GLY A 224 -20.15 4.15 15.47
N GLU A 225 -19.49 4.99 16.28
CA GLU A 225 -20.07 6.23 16.78
C GLU A 225 -20.20 7.26 15.66
N THR A 226 -21.27 8.07 15.71
CA THR A 226 -21.40 9.24 14.83
C THR A 226 -20.62 10.41 15.40
N ILE A 227 -19.69 10.96 14.61
CA ILE A 227 -18.92 12.15 14.94
C ILE A 227 -19.38 13.35 14.12
N THR A 228 -19.41 14.52 14.76
CA THR A 228 -19.63 15.81 14.08
C THR A 228 -18.33 16.59 14.01
N ILE A 229 -17.94 16.96 12.79
CA ILE A 229 -16.82 17.84 12.49
C ILE A 229 -17.38 19.24 12.24
N SER A 230 -16.91 20.22 13.03
CA SER A 230 -17.32 21.62 12.90
C SER A 230 -16.29 22.39 12.09
N GLY A 231 -16.75 23.37 11.30
CA GLY A 231 -15.88 24.11 10.39
C GLY A 231 -16.58 25.21 9.62
N THR A 232 -15.93 25.67 8.56
CA THR A 232 -16.50 26.54 7.51
C THR A 232 -16.26 25.91 6.14
N ASP A 233 -17.19 26.15 5.22
CA ASP A 233 -17.09 25.69 3.83
C ASP A 233 -16.90 24.17 3.70
N LEU A 234 -17.54 23.40 4.58
CA LEU A 234 -17.49 21.93 4.58
C LEU A 234 -18.26 21.31 3.40
N ASN A 235 -19.10 22.09 2.72
CA ASN A 235 -19.77 21.69 1.47
C ASN A 235 -18.80 21.53 0.29
N LEU A 236 -17.54 21.96 0.45
CA LEU A 236 -16.46 21.75 -0.53
C LEU A 236 -15.80 20.36 -0.40
N VAL A 237 -16.09 19.62 0.68
CA VAL A 237 -15.52 18.29 0.93
C VAL A 237 -16.14 17.29 -0.04
N GLU A 238 -15.27 16.57 -0.74
CA GLU A 238 -15.61 15.44 -1.62
C GLU A 238 -15.48 14.10 -0.89
N LYS A 239 -14.40 13.92 -0.11
CA LYS A 239 -14.08 12.64 0.53
C LYS A 239 -13.61 12.83 1.97
N VAL A 240 -14.06 11.95 2.85
CA VAL A 240 -13.62 11.90 4.26
C VAL A 240 -12.85 10.63 4.49
N ASN A 241 -11.59 10.73 4.90
CA ASN A 241 -10.71 9.59 5.11
C ASN A 241 -10.30 9.49 6.58
N PHE A 242 -10.53 8.31 7.14
CA PHE A 242 -9.99 7.92 8.43
C PHE A 242 -8.64 7.19 8.24
N PRO A 243 -7.75 7.18 9.25
CA PRO A 243 -6.49 6.43 9.21
C PRO A 243 -6.68 4.96 8.79
N LEU A 244 -5.77 4.47 7.93
CA LEU A 244 -5.78 3.10 7.39
C LEU A 244 -7.02 2.71 6.56
N MET A 245 -7.94 3.64 6.29
CA MET A 245 -9.03 3.41 5.34
C MET A 245 -8.57 3.70 3.91
N THR A 246 -8.74 2.73 3.01
CA THR A 246 -8.45 2.89 1.57
C THR A 246 -9.58 3.66 0.87
N GLU A 247 -10.81 3.46 1.33
CA GLU A 247 -12.00 4.12 0.83
C GLU A 247 -12.51 5.19 1.78
N GLY A 248 -13.15 6.20 1.19
CA GLY A 248 -13.73 7.30 1.94
C GLY A 248 -15.00 6.84 2.63
N VAL A 249 -15.28 7.43 3.79
CA VAL A 249 -16.50 7.14 4.54
C VAL A 249 -17.65 8.02 4.06
N ALA A 250 -18.87 7.51 4.15
CA ALA A 250 -20.06 8.28 3.86
C ALA A 250 -20.26 9.39 4.91
N PHE A 251 -20.64 10.58 4.46
CA PHE A 251 -20.88 11.73 5.32
C PHE A 251 -22.05 12.57 4.81
N THR A 252 -22.53 13.46 5.68
CA THR A 252 -23.52 14.48 5.34
C THR A 252 -23.05 15.83 5.83
N VAL A 253 -23.32 16.89 5.07
CA VAL A 253 -23.03 18.28 5.46
C VAL A 253 -24.36 19.02 5.66
N ASN A 254 -24.45 19.85 6.69
CA ASN A 254 -25.62 20.69 6.91
C ASN A 254 -25.75 21.78 5.82
N ALA A 255 -26.94 22.37 5.69
CA ALA A 255 -27.22 23.37 4.65
C ALA A 255 -26.29 24.60 4.73
N ASP A 256 -25.84 24.96 5.93
CA ASP A 256 -24.98 26.11 6.17
C ASP A 256 -23.48 25.82 5.91
N GLY A 257 -23.11 24.57 5.61
CA GLY A 257 -21.71 24.18 5.35
C GLY A 257 -20.79 24.28 6.57
N THR A 258 -21.35 24.26 7.79
CA THR A 258 -20.63 24.46 9.06
C THR A 258 -20.48 23.19 9.89
N GLN A 259 -21.22 22.13 9.55
CA GLN A 259 -21.14 20.84 10.23
C GLN A 259 -21.15 19.70 9.23
N LEU A 260 -20.20 18.78 9.39
CA LEU A 260 -20.10 17.52 8.66
C LEU A 260 -20.28 16.37 9.66
N MET A 261 -21.21 15.47 9.39
CA MET A 261 -21.45 14.28 10.21
C MET A 261 -21.00 13.03 9.45
N THR A 262 -20.30 12.15 10.14
CA THR A 262 -19.84 10.85 9.62
C THR A 262 -19.81 9.80 10.73
N THR A 263 -19.64 8.53 10.38
CA THR A 263 -19.50 7.42 11.34
C THR A 263 -18.04 6.96 11.41
N VAL A 264 -17.53 6.73 12.63
CA VAL A 264 -16.20 6.19 12.86
C VAL A 264 -16.14 4.74 12.37
N PRO A 265 -15.29 4.39 11.38
CA PRO A 265 -15.18 3.01 10.88
C PRO A 265 -14.71 2.02 11.94
N GLU A 266 -15.19 0.78 11.89
CA GLU A 266 -14.82 -0.28 12.84
C GLU A 266 -13.37 -0.75 12.71
N THR A 267 -12.73 -0.49 11.56
CA THR A 267 -11.37 -0.97 11.26
C THR A 267 -10.32 0.14 11.12
N THR A 268 -10.66 1.36 11.56
CA THR A 268 -9.73 2.50 11.65
C THR A 268 -8.87 2.44 12.92
N ILE A 269 -7.92 3.36 13.05
CA ILE A 269 -7.10 3.56 14.25
C ILE A 269 -7.19 5.02 14.75
N SER A 270 -6.66 5.32 15.93
CA SER A 270 -6.50 6.70 16.44
C SER A 270 -5.68 7.57 15.47
N GLY A 271 -6.00 8.85 15.35
CA GLY A 271 -5.30 9.76 14.44
C GLY A 271 -6.12 10.99 14.05
N THR A 272 -5.80 11.60 12.92
CA THR A 272 -6.56 12.72 12.34
C THR A 272 -7.48 12.22 11.24
N ILE A 273 -8.59 12.93 11.00
CA ILE A 273 -9.47 12.70 9.84
C ILE A 273 -9.06 13.68 8.74
N SER A 274 -8.83 13.18 7.53
CA SER A 274 -8.52 14.00 6.36
C SER A 274 -9.79 14.28 5.56
N LEU A 275 -10.11 15.56 5.35
CA LEU A 275 -11.18 16.04 4.50
C LEU A 275 -10.60 16.49 3.17
N VAL A 276 -10.80 15.69 2.12
CA VAL A 276 -10.36 16.00 0.76
C VAL A 276 -11.46 16.82 0.08
N GLN A 277 -11.10 18.00 -0.42
CA GLN A 277 -12.00 18.90 -1.14
C GLN A 277 -12.04 18.53 -2.64
N TYR A 278 -13.09 18.94 -3.36
CA TYR A 278 -13.19 18.78 -4.83
C TYR A 278 -12.02 19.41 -5.59
N SER A 279 -11.39 20.44 -5.01
CA SER A 279 -10.17 21.06 -5.53
C SER A 279 -8.91 20.22 -5.34
N GLY A 280 -8.99 19.06 -4.67
CA GLY A 280 -7.86 18.21 -4.31
C GLY A 280 -7.11 18.63 -3.04
N LEU A 281 -7.45 19.78 -2.45
CA LEU A 281 -6.84 20.26 -1.21
C LEU A 281 -7.36 19.48 0.01
N ILE A 282 -6.51 19.37 1.04
CA ILE A 282 -6.80 18.58 2.23
C ILE A 282 -6.86 19.48 3.46
N ALA A 283 -7.96 19.38 4.21
CA ALA A 283 -8.09 19.92 5.56
C ALA A 283 -8.10 18.79 6.58
N GLU A 284 -7.33 18.92 7.67
CA GLU A 284 -7.23 17.89 8.70
C GLU A 284 -7.95 18.33 9.99
N THR A 285 -8.49 17.36 10.72
CA THR A 285 -9.03 17.58 12.06
C THR A 285 -7.93 17.58 13.12
N VAL A 286 -8.28 17.97 14.35
CA VAL A 286 -7.50 17.57 15.52
C VAL A 286 -7.49 16.04 15.66
N ALA A 287 -6.47 15.50 16.33
CA ALA A 287 -6.35 14.06 16.54
C ALA A 287 -7.42 13.56 17.52
N TYR A 288 -8.02 12.41 17.21
CA TYR A 288 -8.92 11.67 18.09
C TYR A 288 -8.26 10.37 18.57
N THR A 289 -8.83 9.79 19.62
CA THR A 289 -8.40 8.54 20.24
C THR A 289 -9.52 7.52 20.19
N LEU A 290 -9.14 6.27 19.98
CA LEU A 290 -9.99 5.10 20.04
C LEU A 290 -9.50 4.15 21.14
N PRO A 291 -10.39 3.32 21.69
CA PRO A 291 -10.06 2.31 22.68
C PRO A 291 -9.34 1.12 22.03
N MET A 292 -8.09 1.34 21.63
CA MET A 292 -7.22 0.30 21.09
C MET A 292 -6.75 -0.62 22.22
N ALA A 293 -6.61 -1.90 21.93
CA ALA A 293 -6.03 -2.87 22.83
C ALA A 293 -4.55 -2.54 23.10
N GLU A 294 -4.06 -2.85 24.29
CA GLU A 294 -2.65 -2.70 24.66
C GLU A 294 -2.17 -3.98 25.35
N TYR A 295 -0.99 -4.49 24.96
CA TYR A 295 -0.33 -5.61 25.62
C TYR A 295 0.58 -5.12 26.76
N VAL A 296 0.59 -5.84 27.88
CA VAL A 296 1.47 -5.59 29.02
C VAL A 296 2.38 -6.78 29.32
N SER A 297 1.82 -8.00 29.44
CA SER A 297 2.62 -9.21 29.73
C SER A 297 1.89 -10.50 29.36
N ILE A 298 2.63 -11.59 29.16
CA ILE A 298 2.14 -12.96 28.98
C ILE A 298 2.83 -13.90 29.96
N SER A 299 2.11 -14.86 30.53
CA SER A 299 2.65 -15.83 31.49
C SER A 299 1.82 -17.11 31.56
N PRO A 300 2.44 -18.31 31.70
CA PRO A 300 3.88 -18.57 31.62
C PRO A 300 4.45 -18.38 30.20
N THR A 301 5.77 -18.22 30.09
CA THR A 301 6.46 -17.98 28.80
C THR A 301 7.36 -19.13 28.37
N GLU A 302 7.63 -20.10 29.23
CA GLU A 302 8.53 -21.23 28.95
C GLU A 302 7.95 -22.51 29.54
N ASP A 303 8.41 -23.65 29.03
CA ASP A 303 8.05 -24.99 29.49
C ASP A 303 6.54 -25.30 29.36
N LEU A 304 5.87 -24.68 28.38
CA LEU A 304 4.43 -24.85 28.16
C LEU A 304 4.11 -26.26 27.67
N LYS A 305 3.09 -26.88 28.26
CA LYS A 305 2.54 -28.18 27.84
C LYS A 305 1.11 -28.01 27.34
N GLU A 306 0.67 -28.95 26.51
CA GLU A 306 -0.74 -29.04 26.14
C GLU A 306 -1.62 -29.02 27.40
N GLY A 307 -2.68 -28.21 27.36
CA GLY A 307 -3.63 -28.06 28.46
C GLY A 307 -3.25 -26.97 29.47
N ASP A 308 -2.03 -26.43 29.43
CA ASP A 308 -1.63 -25.33 30.30
C ASP A 308 -2.46 -24.07 30.04
N ALA A 309 -2.74 -23.31 31.09
CA ALA A 309 -3.43 -22.03 30.99
C ALA A 309 -2.40 -20.90 30.85
N VAL A 310 -2.48 -20.16 29.74
CA VAL A 310 -1.67 -18.97 29.50
C VAL A 310 -2.52 -17.72 29.67
N VAL A 311 -1.99 -16.76 30.43
CA VAL A 311 -2.64 -15.50 30.76
C VAL A 311 -1.90 -14.34 30.10
N ILE A 312 -2.66 -13.48 29.43
CA ILE A 312 -2.20 -12.23 28.85
C ILE A 312 -2.86 -11.08 29.62
N ALA A 313 -2.06 -10.11 30.06
CA ALA A 313 -2.52 -8.89 30.71
C ALA A 313 -2.35 -7.68 29.81
N GLY A 314 -3.27 -6.71 29.91
CA GLY A 314 -3.32 -5.56 29.01
C GLY A 314 -4.41 -4.55 29.32
N LYS A 315 -4.77 -3.74 28.31
CA LYS A 315 -5.96 -2.86 28.32
C LYS A 315 -6.82 -3.10 27.08
N ASN A 316 -8.12 -2.84 27.20
CA ASN A 316 -9.14 -3.05 26.16
C ASN A 316 -9.05 -4.44 25.49
N LEU A 317 -8.60 -5.46 26.23
CA LEU A 317 -8.41 -6.81 25.70
C LEU A 317 -9.74 -7.52 25.39
N ASP A 318 -10.86 -7.01 25.91
CA ASP A 318 -12.22 -7.44 25.57
C ASP A 318 -12.59 -7.15 24.11
N ARG A 319 -11.79 -6.33 23.41
CA ARG A 319 -12.00 -5.99 22.01
C ARG A 319 -11.25 -6.90 21.04
N ILE A 320 -10.42 -7.82 21.54
CA ILE A 320 -9.74 -8.79 20.70
C ILE A 320 -10.78 -9.73 20.05
N THR A 321 -10.66 -9.92 18.74
CA THR A 321 -11.55 -10.77 17.93
C THR A 321 -10.96 -12.15 17.70
N SER A 322 -9.63 -12.27 17.66
CA SER A 322 -8.94 -13.55 17.53
C SER A 322 -7.52 -13.49 18.07
N ILE A 323 -6.96 -14.66 18.38
CA ILE A 323 -5.59 -14.84 18.82
C ILE A 323 -4.91 -15.82 17.86
N ASN A 324 -3.82 -15.42 17.23
CA ASN A 324 -3.00 -16.31 16.43
C ASN A 324 -1.84 -16.81 17.30
N LEU A 325 -1.83 -18.12 17.55
CA LEU A 325 -0.78 -18.80 18.29
C LEU A 325 0.32 -19.27 17.31
N PRO A 326 1.55 -19.53 17.82
CA PRO A 326 2.58 -20.20 17.04
C PRO A 326 2.09 -21.55 16.51
N GLY A 327 2.63 -21.99 15.37
CA GLY A 327 2.14 -23.19 14.66
C GLY A 327 0.92 -22.93 13.76
N GLY A 328 0.54 -21.66 13.53
CA GLY A 328 -0.56 -21.30 12.62
C GLY A 328 -1.96 -21.52 13.18
N ILE A 329 -2.07 -21.72 14.50
CA ILE A 329 -3.35 -21.97 15.18
C ILE A 329 -4.05 -20.63 15.44
N VAL A 330 -5.33 -20.54 15.08
CA VAL A 330 -6.13 -19.32 15.28
C VAL A 330 -7.28 -19.62 16.24
N LEU A 331 -7.26 -19.00 17.41
CA LEU A 331 -8.36 -19.02 18.37
C LEU A 331 -9.33 -17.88 18.08
N LYS A 332 -10.60 -18.21 17.93
CA LYS A 332 -11.71 -17.26 17.73
C LYS A 332 -12.39 -16.95 19.06
N GLN A 333 -13.18 -15.87 19.10
CA GLN A 333 -14.00 -15.55 20.27
C GLN A 333 -14.82 -16.77 20.73
N GLY A 334 -14.78 -17.02 22.04
CA GLY A 334 -15.41 -18.18 22.67
C GLY A 334 -14.46 -19.36 22.91
N GLU A 335 -13.31 -19.41 22.22
CA GLU A 335 -12.26 -20.43 22.44
C GLU A 335 -11.23 -19.99 23.49
N PHE A 336 -11.35 -18.75 23.98
CA PHE A 336 -10.57 -18.19 25.06
C PHE A 336 -11.45 -17.30 25.93
N VAL A 337 -11.02 -17.07 27.17
CA VAL A 337 -11.72 -16.20 28.12
C VAL A 337 -11.10 -14.81 28.05
N GLN A 338 -11.92 -13.76 27.97
CA GLN A 338 -11.41 -12.39 27.91
C GLN A 338 -12.21 -11.42 28.77
N SER A 339 -11.52 -10.36 29.20
CA SER A 339 -12.02 -9.18 29.90
C SER A 339 -11.22 -7.96 29.42
N ALA A 340 -11.59 -6.75 29.84
CA ALA A 340 -10.87 -5.55 29.42
C ALA A 340 -9.38 -5.53 29.79
N THR A 341 -8.97 -6.30 30.81
CA THR A 341 -7.59 -6.29 31.32
C THR A 341 -6.85 -7.60 31.17
N GLN A 342 -7.54 -8.67 30.76
CA GLN A 342 -6.96 -10.02 30.77
C GLN A 342 -7.59 -10.90 29.69
N ILE A 343 -6.76 -11.68 29.01
CA ILE A 343 -7.12 -12.82 28.17
C ILE A 343 -6.51 -14.08 28.80
N GLN A 344 -7.23 -15.20 28.75
CA GLN A 344 -6.72 -16.52 29.11
C GLN A 344 -7.09 -17.52 28.02
N PHE A 345 -6.09 -18.25 27.52
CA PHE A 345 -6.30 -19.36 26.60
C PHE A 345 -5.63 -20.63 27.14
N THR A 346 -6.05 -21.78 26.61
CA THR A 346 -5.44 -23.08 26.91
C THR A 346 -4.51 -23.48 25.77
N VAL A 347 -3.31 -23.93 26.10
CA VAL A 347 -2.30 -24.38 25.11
C VAL A 347 -2.82 -25.62 24.36
N PRO A 348 -2.98 -25.56 23.03
CA PRO A 348 -3.40 -26.69 22.21
C PRO A 348 -2.23 -27.64 21.87
N GLU A 349 -2.55 -28.88 21.45
CA GLU A 349 -1.61 -29.99 21.18
C GLU A 349 -0.52 -29.65 20.13
N ASP A 350 -0.84 -28.80 19.14
CA ASP A 350 0.05 -28.45 18.03
C ASP A 350 0.70 -27.05 18.17
N MET A 351 0.60 -26.42 19.35
CA MET A 351 1.22 -25.11 19.55
C MET A 351 2.74 -25.25 19.48
N GLY A 352 3.39 -24.36 18.72
CA GLY A 352 4.85 -24.30 18.64
C GLY A 352 5.46 -23.21 19.53
N ASP A 353 6.77 -23.04 19.40
CA ASP A 353 7.48 -21.89 19.99
C ASP A 353 7.26 -20.64 19.13
N GLY A 354 7.08 -19.48 19.76
CA GLY A 354 6.96 -18.23 19.02
C GLY A 354 6.22 -17.14 19.76
N LYS A 355 5.80 -16.10 19.04
CA LYS A 355 4.98 -15.02 19.59
C LYS A 355 3.50 -15.35 19.42
N VAL A 356 2.68 -14.88 20.34
CA VAL A 356 1.23 -14.83 20.18
C VAL A 356 0.84 -13.49 19.57
N VAL A 357 -0.11 -13.49 18.64
CA VAL A 357 -0.62 -12.27 17.98
C VAL A 357 -2.07 -12.05 18.37
N LEU A 358 -2.36 -10.94 19.02
CA LEU A 358 -3.72 -10.51 19.37
C LEU A 358 -4.28 -9.65 18.24
N VAL A 359 -5.40 -10.05 17.66
CA VAL A 359 -6.03 -9.30 16.55
C VAL A 359 -7.28 -8.62 17.08
N GLN A 360 -7.32 -7.29 16.99
CA GLN A 360 -8.53 -6.51 17.31
C GLN A 360 -9.41 -6.33 16.06
N HIS A 361 -8.78 -6.06 14.91
CA HIS A 361 -9.41 -6.01 13.60
C HIS A 361 -8.34 -6.13 12.50
N GLU A 362 -8.76 -6.20 11.23
CA GLU A 362 -7.89 -6.46 10.06
C GLU A 362 -6.68 -5.51 9.93
N ASN A 363 -6.81 -4.28 10.42
CA ASN A 363 -5.77 -3.24 10.34
C ASN A 363 -5.00 -3.04 11.66
N TYR A 364 -5.31 -3.80 12.71
CA TYR A 364 -4.66 -3.64 14.03
C TYR A 364 -4.49 -4.96 14.78
N SER A 365 -3.24 -5.31 15.04
CA SER A 365 -2.82 -6.45 15.83
C SER A 365 -1.62 -6.12 16.71
N ILE A 366 -1.45 -6.89 17.80
CA ILE A 366 -0.38 -6.72 18.78
C ILE A 366 0.37 -8.04 18.95
N GLU A 367 1.68 -7.99 18.88
CA GLU A 367 2.54 -9.15 19.19
C GLU A 367 2.92 -9.18 20.68
N THR A 368 2.89 -10.36 21.29
CA THR A 368 3.36 -10.58 22.67
C THR A 368 4.85 -10.88 22.75
N ASP A 369 5.36 -11.07 23.97
CA ASP A 369 6.63 -11.79 24.18
C ASP A 369 6.54 -13.23 23.69
N LYS A 370 7.70 -13.85 23.44
CA LYS A 370 7.78 -15.24 22.98
C LYS A 370 7.36 -16.20 24.09
N VAL A 371 6.68 -17.25 23.67
CA VAL A 371 6.35 -18.43 24.47
C VAL A 371 7.08 -19.65 23.90
N ALA A 372 7.53 -20.54 24.79
CA ALA A 372 8.22 -21.77 24.42
C ALA A 372 7.52 -22.99 25.03
N MET A 373 7.31 -23.99 24.18
CA MET A 373 6.77 -25.29 24.55
C MET A 373 7.83 -26.12 25.26
N HIS A 374 7.35 -27.10 26.00
CA HIS A 374 8.19 -28.14 26.57
C HIS A 374 8.77 -29.02 25.45
N HIS A 375 10.10 -29.08 25.37
CA HIS A 375 10.82 -29.96 24.45
C HIS A 375 11.56 -31.06 25.22
N ASP A 376 11.15 -32.30 25.04
CA ASP A 376 11.93 -33.49 25.43
C ASP A 376 13.06 -33.72 24.43
N GLY A 377 14.09 -32.86 24.48
CA GLY A 377 15.32 -33.08 23.72
C GLY A 377 16.01 -34.37 24.16
N ALA A 378 16.78 -35.01 23.26
CA ALA A 378 17.63 -36.12 23.68
C ALA A 378 18.67 -35.62 24.70
N GLU A 379 18.77 -36.32 25.83
CA GLU A 379 19.56 -35.93 27.00
C GLU A 379 20.69 -36.94 27.26
N ILE A 380 21.88 -36.45 27.63
CA ILE A 380 22.98 -37.31 28.09
C ILE A 380 22.83 -37.44 29.59
N VAL A 381 22.36 -38.59 30.06
CA VAL A 381 22.29 -38.89 31.50
C VAL A 381 23.72 -39.03 32.04
N ILE A 382 24.09 -38.13 32.95
CA ILE A 382 25.42 -38.12 33.58
C ILE A 382 25.38 -38.64 35.01
N TRP A 383 24.19 -38.71 35.62
CA TRP A 383 23.98 -39.31 36.94
C TRP A 383 22.54 -39.80 37.09
N THR A 384 22.35 -40.89 37.85
CA THR A 384 21.03 -41.47 38.15
C THR A 384 20.93 -41.83 39.64
N GLY A 385 19.77 -41.57 40.23
CA GLY A 385 19.42 -41.76 41.63
C GLY A 385 18.29 -42.77 41.86
N PRO A 386 17.76 -42.87 43.09
CA PRO A 386 17.42 -41.71 43.93
C PRO A 386 18.48 -41.31 44.97
N TRP A 387 18.60 -40.02 45.25
CA TRP A 387 19.30 -39.46 46.40
C TRP A 387 18.41 -38.46 47.14
N ILE A 388 18.23 -38.63 48.45
CA ILE A 388 17.31 -37.82 49.26
C ILE A 388 18.10 -36.73 49.99
N CYS A 389 17.66 -35.48 49.84
CA CYS A 389 18.22 -34.29 50.47
C CYS A 389 17.17 -33.68 51.42
N THR A 390 17.25 -34.01 52.72
CA THR A 390 16.37 -33.46 53.77
C THR A 390 17.00 -32.29 54.53
N GLY A 391 17.98 -31.64 53.92
CA GLY A 391 18.81 -30.56 54.47
C GLY A 391 20.08 -30.43 53.63
N TRP A 392 20.92 -29.43 53.92
CA TRP A 392 22.13 -29.04 53.16
C TRP A 392 23.26 -30.10 53.07
N ALA A 393 22.94 -31.39 53.10
CA ALA A 393 23.78 -32.45 52.58
C ALA A 393 24.02 -32.25 51.08
N GLY A 394 25.14 -32.76 50.56
CA GLY A 394 25.52 -32.61 49.16
C GLY A 394 25.79 -33.97 48.52
N ASN A 395 25.14 -34.23 47.39
CA ASN A 395 25.51 -35.30 46.48
C ASN A 395 26.80 -34.88 45.78
N GLN A 396 27.85 -35.68 45.89
CA GLN A 396 29.19 -35.38 45.36
C GLN A 396 29.58 -36.33 44.22
N ASP A 397 28.62 -37.08 43.67
CA ASP A 397 28.91 -38.14 42.70
C ASP A 397 29.34 -37.59 41.34
N LEU A 398 29.09 -36.29 41.08
CA LEU A 398 29.60 -35.55 39.92
C LEU A 398 30.83 -34.69 40.25
N ALA A 399 31.40 -34.84 41.45
CA ALA A 399 32.58 -34.13 41.91
C ALA A 399 33.83 -35.02 41.90
N TRP A 400 34.98 -34.43 42.18
CA TRP A 400 36.25 -35.10 42.45
C TRP A 400 36.73 -36.04 41.32
N GLY A 401 36.45 -35.66 40.07
CA GLY A 401 36.84 -36.42 38.88
C GLY A 401 35.91 -37.58 38.51
N ASN A 402 34.79 -37.76 39.21
CA ASN A 402 33.79 -38.76 38.84
C ASN A 402 33.01 -38.41 37.56
N PHE A 403 33.02 -37.13 37.16
CA PHE A 403 32.54 -36.66 35.87
C PHE A 403 33.54 -35.65 35.27
N ASP A 404 33.80 -35.78 33.97
CA ASP A 404 34.72 -34.89 33.26
C ASP A 404 34.00 -33.61 32.78
N TRP A 405 34.03 -32.58 33.61
CA TRP A 405 33.43 -31.28 33.31
C TRP A 405 34.10 -30.51 32.17
N SER A 406 35.25 -30.96 31.66
CA SER A 406 35.86 -30.39 30.44
C SER A 406 35.10 -30.79 29.16
N THR A 407 34.28 -31.84 29.24
CA THR A 407 33.41 -32.30 28.14
C THR A 407 32.22 -31.38 27.92
N VAL A 408 31.75 -30.70 28.97
CA VAL A 408 30.60 -29.80 28.92
C VAL A 408 30.99 -28.47 28.28
N LYS A 409 30.19 -27.99 27.34
CA LYS A 409 30.44 -26.75 26.59
C LYS A 409 29.43 -25.67 26.95
N VAL A 410 29.84 -24.41 26.80
CA VAL A 410 28.95 -23.25 26.92
C VAL A 410 27.80 -23.42 25.93
N GLY A 411 26.57 -23.30 26.41
CA GLY A 411 25.35 -23.54 25.63
C GLY A 411 24.69 -24.90 25.90
N GLN A 412 25.36 -25.84 26.57
CA GLN A 412 24.68 -27.02 27.12
C GLN A 412 23.96 -26.67 28.41
N GLU A 413 22.81 -27.30 28.63
CA GLU A 413 22.02 -27.20 29.85
C GLU A 413 22.38 -28.36 30.78
N ILE A 414 22.43 -28.09 32.09
CA ILE A 414 22.45 -29.11 33.14
C ILE A 414 21.02 -29.25 33.66
N ILE A 415 20.48 -30.45 33.59
CA ILE A 415 19.07 -30.73 33.84
C ILE A 415 18.97 -31.64 35.05
N PHE A 416 18.27 -31.19 36.09
CA PHE A 416 18.03 -31.96 37.31
C PHE A 416 16.59 -32.45 37.33
N TYR A 417 16.40 -33.76 37.45
CA TYR A 417 15.08 -34.32 37.73
C TYR A 417 14.95 -34.51 39.23
N VAL A 418 14.01 -33.78 39.83
CA VAL A 418 13.81 -33.73 41.28
C VAL A 418 12.34 -33.88 41.64
N GLU A 419 12.03 -34.52 42.75
CA GLU A 419 10.69 -34.50 43.36
C GLU A 419 10.79 -33.94 44.78
N PHE A 420 9.69 -33.43 45.34
CA PHE A 420 9.65 -33.06 46.75
C PHE A 420 9.83 -34.31 47.61
N ALA A 421 10.71 -34.22 48.62
CA ALA A 421 10.88 -35.29 49.60
C ALA A 421 9.63 -35.44 50.50
N ASP A 422 8.97 -34.31 50.78
CA ASP A 422 7.65 -34.25 51.40
C ASP A 422 6.73 -33.38 50.52
N PRO A 423 5.82 -33.98 49.73
CA PRO A 423 4.90 -33.26 48.86
C PRO A 423 3.95 -32.29 49.58
N THR A 424 3.87 -32.37 50.92
CA THR A 424 3.07 -31.45 51.75
C THR A 424 3.87 -30.25 52.27
N ALA A 425 5.19 -30.25 52.07
CA ALA A 425 6.05 -29.13 52.45
C ALA A 425 5.79 -27.91 51.55
N GLY A 426 5.80 -26.72 52.15
CA GLY A 426 5.58 -25.47 51.42
C GLY A 426 6.82 -24.95 50.68
N TRP A 427 7.98 -25.58 50.84
CA TRP A 427 9.24 -25.13 50.26
C TRP A 427 10.26 -26.27 50.17
N ALA A 428 10.99 -26.30 49.04
CA ALA A 428 12.16 -27.12 48.80
C ALA A 428 13.05 -26.40 47.77
N CYS A 429 14.34 -26.69 47.76
CA CYS A 429 15.26 -26.07 46.82
C CYS A 429 16.42 -27.00 46.41
N ILE A 430 16.96 -26.76 45.22
CA ILE A 430 18.22 -27.31 44.75
C ILE A 430 19.27 -26.18 44.67
N SER A 431 20.49 -26.49 45.09
CA SER A 431 21.63 -25.56 45.08
C SER A 431 22.82 -26.28 44.43
N PRO A 432 23.07 -26.06 43.13
CA PRO A 432 24.27 -26.56 42.47
C PRO A 432 25.48 -25.73 42.89
N ARG A 433 26.54 -26.42 43.33
CA ARG A 433 27.73 -25.79 43.93
C ARG A 433 29.02 -26.40 43.41
N VAL A 434 30.11 -25.65 43.52
CA VAL A 434 31.45 -26.22 43.28
C VAL A 434 31.85 -27.14 44.42
N ALA A 435 32.56 -28.22 44.12
CA ALA A 435 32.95 -29.19 45.15
C ALA A 435 34.01 -28.66 46.14
N ASP A 436 34.91 -27.79 45.71
CA ASP A 436 35.86 -27.16 46.62
C ASP A 436 35.15 -26.15 47.55
N GLY A 437 35.09 -26.49 48.84
CA GLY A 437 34.47 -25.66 49.87
C GLY A 437 32.94 -25.49 49.78
N TRP A 438 32.28 -26.15 48.83
CA TRP A 438 30.82 -26.04 48.60
C TRP A 438 30.36 -24.59 48.43
N GLY A 439 31.17 -23.81 47.70
CA GLY A 439 30.84 -22.45 47.30
C GLY A 439 29.78 -22.43 46.20
N ASN A 440 29.05 -21.32 46.09
CA ASN A 440 28.10 -21.14 45.00
C ASN A 440 28.81 -21.14 43.64
N LEU A 441 28.07 -21.54 42.61
CA LEU A 441 28.48 -21.25 41.24
C LEU A 441 28.36 -19.73 40.98
N PRO A 442 29.22 -19.14 40.12
CA PRO A 442 29.18 -17.72 39.79
C PRO A 442 27.80 -17.16 39.42
N SER A 443 27.04 -17.87 38.60
CA SER A 443 25.74 -17.38 38.10
C SER A 443 24.56 -17.76 38.97
N ILE A 444 24.71 -18.74 39.87
CA ILE A 444 23.57 -19.31 40.58
C ILE A 444 23.91 -19.76 42.01
N GLY A 445 23.02 -19.42 42.94
CA GLY A 445 23.10 -19.88 44.32
C GLY A 445 22.13 -21.02 44.60
N GLN A 446 20.85 -20.81 44.31
CA GLN A 446 19.76 -21.71 44.65
C GLN A 446 18.60 -21.55 43.66
N ILE A 447 17.89 -22.64 43.40
CA ILE A 447 16.66 -22.70 42.61
C ILE A 447 15.57 -23.27 43.52
N ASP A 448 14.50 -22.48 43.72
CA ASP A 448 13.33 -22.94 44.46
C ASP A 448 12.48 -23.87 43.59
N LEU A 449 11.97 -24.94 44.21
CA LEU A 449 11.11 -25.91 43.54
C LEU A 449 9.63 -25.55 43.72
N THR A 450 8.80 -26.00 42.78
CA THR A 450 7.34 -25.81 42.84
C THR A 450 6.71 -26.89 43.74
N PRO A 451 5.95 -26.54 44.79
CA PRO A 451 5.33 -27.53 45.68
C PRO A 451 4.45 -28.55 44.95
N GLY A 452 4.67 -29.85 45.19
CA GLY A 452 3.87 -30.93 44.60
C GLY A 452 4.54 -32.30 44.64
N ALA A 453 3.79 -33.33 44.28
CA ALA A 453 4.27 -34.72 44.24
C ALA A 453 4.93 -35.11 42.90
N GLU A 454 4.80 -34.27 41.88
CA GLU A 454 5.30 -34.53 40.52
C GLU A 454 6.82 -34.36 40.43
N VAL A 455 7.45 -35.13 39.55
CA VAL A 455 8.86 -34.93 39.19
C VAL A 455 8.98 -33.65 38.36
N GLN A 456 9.91 -32.80 38.77
CA GLN A 456 10.22 -31.51 38.15
C GLN A 456 11.53 -31.62 37.37
N ARG A 457 11.52 -31.05 36.15
CA ARG A 457 12.70 -30.89 35.31
C ARG A 457 13.27 -29.49 35.54
N VAL A 458 14.31 -29.39 36.35
CA VAL A 458 14.94 -28.12 36.72
C VAL A 458 16.15 -27.88 35.82
N VAL A 459 16.09 -26.86 34.98
CA VAL A 459 17.13 -26.54 34.00
C VAL A 459 18.06 -25.46 34.55
N PHE A 460 19.35 -25.72 34.50
CA PHE A 460 20.42 -24.75 34.77
C PHE A 460 21.27 -24.57 33.51
N LYS A 461 21.39 -23.33 33.04
CA LYS A 461 22.25 -22.94 31.91
C LYS A 461 23.58 -22.39 32.44
N PRO A 462 24.64 -23.21 32.56
CA PRO A 462 25.93 -22.74 33.04
C PRO A 462 26.54 -21.70 32.09
N THR A 463 27.01 -20.60 32.68
CA THR A 463 27.85 -19.62 32.00
C THR A 463 29.28 -20.15 31.79
N ALA A 464 30.09 -19.44 31.01
CA ALA A 464 31.50 -19.76 30.86
C ALA A 464 32.25 -19.79 32.21
N GLU A 465 31.93 -18.86 33.11
CA GLU A 465 32.53 -18.79 34.45
C GLU A 465 32.09 -19.97 35.34
N ASP A 466 30.84 -20.43 35.22
CA ASP A 466 30.37 -21.62 35.95
C ASP A 466 31.10 -22.88 35.49
N LEU A 467 31.27 -23.07 34.18
CA LEU A 467 32.00 -24.20 33.63
C LEU A 467 33.48 -24.17 34.04
N GLU A 468 34.13 -23.00 33.98
CA GLU A 468 35.49 -22.83 34.48
C GLU A 468 35.59 -23.17 35.97
N ALA A 469 34.61 -22.73 36.77
CA ALA A 469 34.57 -23.05 38.20
C ALA A 469 34.39 -24.55 38.44
N LEU A 470 33.50 -25.23 37.73
CA LEU A 470 33.31 -26.68 37.82
C LEU A 470 34.58 -27.45 37.41
N GLN A 471 35.28 -26.99 36.38
CA GLN A 471 36.52 -27.61 35.91
C GLN A 471 37.69 -27.41 36.89
N THR A 472 37.79 -26.23 37.50
CA THR A 472 38.94 -25.86 38.35
C THR A 472 38.73 -26.16 39.84
N LYS A 473 37.48 -26.30 40.29
CA LYS A 473 37.10 -26.49 41.70
C LYS A 473 36.45 -27.84 41.97
N ASN A 474 36.97 -28.88 41.31
CA ASN A 474 36.66 -30.30 41.55
C ASN A 474 35.21 -30.73 41.23
N GLY A 475 34.52 -30.08 40.30
CA GLY A 475 33.22 -30.52 39.78
C GLY A 475 32.00 -30.05 40.58
N LEU A 476 30.87 -30.71 40.34
CA LEU A 476 29.55 -30.30 40.83
C LEU A 476 29.17 -31.09 42.08
N VAL A 477 28.72 -30.34 43.09
CA VAL A 477 27.98 -30.87 44.24
C VAL A 477 26.54 -30.38 44.17
N VAL A 478 25.60 -31.31 44.23
CA VAL A 478 24.17 -30.99 44.28
C VAL A 478 23.71 -31.01 45.73
N THR A 479 23.38 -29.84 46.29
CA THR A 479 22.87 -29.67 47.66
C THR A 479 21.53 -28.93 47.65
N GLY A 480 21.02 -28.51 48.82
CA GLY A 480 19.74 -27.83 48.98
C GLY A 480 18.96 -28.36 50.18
N ASP A 481 17.63 -28.36 50.09
CA ASP A 481 16.75 -28.88 51.15
C ASP A 481 15.41 -29.40 50.58
N GLY A 482 14.85 -30.42 51.21
CA GLY A 482 13.50 -30.92 50.95
C GLY A 482 13.24 -31.64 49.63
N PHE A 483 14.25 -32.17 48.93
CA PHE A 483 14.07 -32.80 47.61
C PHE A 483 14.67 -34.21 47.49
N ILE A 484 14.23 -34.95 46.48
CA ILE A 484 14.82 -36.23 46.06
C ILE A 484 15.35 -36.04 44.64
N LEU A 485 16.66 -36.15 44.46
CA LEU A 485 17.33 -36.13 43.16
C LEU A 485 17.17 -37.49 42.48
N LYS A 486 16.57 -37.51 41.28
CA LYS A 486 16.33 -38.71 40.49
C LYS A 486 17.34 -38.88 39.37
N GLN A 487 17.73 -37.78 38.73
CA GLN A 487 18.64 -37.81 37.59
C GLN A 487 19.33 -36.46 37.43
N VAL A 488 20.56 -36.49 36.91
CA VAL A 488 21.21 -35.31 36.32
C VAL A 488 21.56 -35.65 34.88
N ALA A 489 21.16 -34.79 33.96
CA ALA A 489 21.40 -34.92 32.55
C ALA A 489 22.04 -33.64 31.98
N LEU A 490 22.65 -33.77 30.81
CA LEU A 490 23.07 -32.66 29.98
C LEU A 490 22.22 -32.61 28.72
N SER A 491 21.84 -31.42 28.27
CA SER A 491 21.33 -31.29 26.90
C SER A 491 22.44 -31.63 25.89
N ILE A 492 22.10 -32.27 24.78
CA ILE A 492 23.09 -32.49 23.72
C ILE A 492 23.30 -31.16 22.98
N LEU A 493 24.55 -30.69 22.94
CA LEU A 493 24.90 -29.47 22.22
C LEU A 493 24.73 -29.67 20.71
N GLU A 494 24.01 -28.76 20.08
CA GLU A 494 24.02 -28.66 18.63
C GLU A 494 25.40 -28.21 18.13
N THR A 495 26.03 -29.03 17.30
CA THR A 495 27.19 -28.60 16.51
C THR A 495 26.67 -27.90 15.27
N VAL A 496 26.76 -26.57 15.27
CA VAL A 496 26.34 -25.75 14.14
C VAL A 496 27.28 -26.00 12.96
N LEU A 497 26.71 -26.54 11.88
CA LEU A 497 27.41 -26.78 10.62
C LEU A 497 27.43 -25.52 9.76
N TRP A 498 26.32 -24.78 9.78
CA TRP A 498 26.13 -23.61 8.94
C TRP A 498 25.08 -22.65 9.53
N THR A 499 25.26 -21.35 9.28
CA THR A 499 24.26 -20.29 9.52
C THR A 499 24.27 -19.31 8.37
N GLY A 500 23.11 -18.83 7.96
CA GLY A 500 22.98 -17.84 6.90
C GLY A 500 21.53 -17.65 6.50
N SER A 501 21.29 -17.34 5.23
CA SER A 501 19.93 -17.25 4.68
C SER A 501 19.96 -17.68 3.22
N VAL A 502 19.35 -18.83 2.92
CA VAL A 502 19.25 -19.35 1.55
C VAL A 502 17.80 -19.67 1.24
N ASP A 503 17.21 -18.89 0.33
CA ASP A 503 15.86 -19.11 -0.16
C ASP A 503 15.84 -20.21 -1.22
N LEU A 504 15.11 -21.30 -0.93
CA LEU A 504 14.96 -22.43 -1.84
C LEU A 504 13.99 -22.12 -3.00
N GLY A 505 13.17 -21.07 -2.87
CA GLY A 505 12.07 -20.75 -3.78
C GLY A 505 11.09 -21.92 -3.87
N ASN A 506 10.29 -21.99 -4.93
CA ASN A 506 9.45 -23.16 -5.23
C ASN A 506 10.23 -24.14 -6.10
N TRP A 507 11.13 -24.92 -5.49
CA TRP A 507 12.07 -25.84 -6.17
C TRP A 507 13.01 -25.16 -7.19
N ALA A 508 13.19 -23.84 -7.06
CA ALA A 508 13.94 -23.03 -8.00
C ALA A 508 15.45 -23.00 -7.67
N ASN A 509 15.78 -23.07 -6.38
CA ASN A 509 17.13 -22.94 -5.87
C ASN A 509 17.53 -24.18 -5.06
N GLY A 510 18.80 -24.24 -4.68
CA GLY A 510 19.31 -25.28 -3.80
C GLY A 510 20.42 -24.76 -2.89
N PHE A 511 20.32 -25.11 -1.62
CA PHE A 511 21.37 -24.95 -0.63
C PHE A 511 22.51 -25.93 -0.92
N GLN A 512 23.74 -25.42 -0.99
CA GLN A 512 24.91 -26.19 -1.43
C GLN A 512 26.14 -26.02 -0.53
N ASP A 513 26.06 -25.17 0.49
CA ASP A 513 27.22 -24.75 1.29
C ASP A 513 27.84 -25.89 2.12
N LEU A 514 27.12 -27.01 2.28
CA LEU A 514 27.62 -28.22 2.94
C LEU A 514 27.99 -29.34 1.97
N ALA A 515 27.96 -29.09 0.66
CA ALA A 515 28.35 -30.03 -0.38
C ALA A 515 29.79 -29.78 -0.86
N TRP A 516 30.37 -30.75 -1.56
CA TRP A 516 31.67 -30.63 -2.25
C TRP A 516 32.80 -30.01 -1.40
N SER A 517 33.04 -30.60 -0.22
CA SER A 517 34.01 -30.12 0.79
C SER A 517 33.64 -28.84 1.53
N GLY A 518 32.40 -28.34 1.40
CA GLY A 518 31.87 -27.25 2.23
C GLY A 518 31.77 -27.61 3.72
N TYR A 519 31.71 -28.91 4.03
CA TYR A 519 31.85 -29.45 5.39
C TYR A 519 32.54 -30.82 5.38
N ASP A 520 33.27 -31.12 6.45
CA ASP A 520 33.91 -32.42 6.64
C ASP A 520 32.93 -33.45 7.23
N TRP A 521 32.16 -34.09 6.36
CA TRP A 521 31.18 -35.12 6.72
C TRP A 521 31.81 -36.39 7.31
N THR A 522 33.14 -36.57 7.24
CA THR A 522 33.80 -37.71 7.90
C THR A 522 33.74 -37.62 9.43
N THR A 523 33.40 -36.44 9.96
CA THR A 523 33.17 -36.21 11.38
C THR A 523 31.78 -36.65 11.86
N VAL A 524 30.85 -36.90 10.94
CA VAL A 524 29.45 -37.27 11.24
C VAL A 524 29.31 -38.80 11.31
N SER A 525 28.62 -39.28 12.33
CA SER A 525 28.38 -40.70 12.59
C SER A 525 26.91 -41.08 12.41
N VAL A 526 26.67 -42.35 12.10
CA VAL A 526 25.32 -42.93 12.00
C VAL A 526 24.56 -42.73 13.30
N GLY A 527 23.31 -42.29 13.21
CA GLY A 527 22.43 -42.06 14.35
C GLY A 527 22.47 -40.64 14.92
N GLN A 528 23.37 -39.77 14.45
CA GLN A 528 23.30 -38.34 14.78
C GLN A 528 22.07 -37.69 14.13
N LYS A 529 21.46 -36.74 14.83
CA LYS A 529 20.36 -35.95 14.29
C LYS A 529 20.93 -34.80 13.47
N LEU A 530 20.44 -34.63 12.25
CA LEU A 530 20.57 -33.41 11.46
C LEU A 530 19.39 -32.48 11.80
N LEU A 531 19.70 -31.24 12.13
CA LEU A 531 18.75 -30.19 12.49
C LEU A 531 18.81 -29.12 11.40
N VAL A 532 17.70 -28.91 10.70
CA VAL A 532 17.60 -27.89 9.65
C VAL A 532 16.59 -26.85 10.10
N TYR A 533 17.05 -25.63 10.35
CA TYR A 533 16.24 -24.49 10.74
C TYR A 533 15.91 -23.63 9.53
N PHE A 534 14.65 -23.20 9.41
CA PHE A 534 14.14 -22.46 8.27
C PHE A 534 13.04 -21.47 8.66
N GLU A 535 12.85 -20.47 7.80
CA GLU A 535 11.64 -19.65 7.76
C GLU A 535 10.75 -20.13 6.61
N GLN A 536 9.44 -20.04 6.81
CA GLN A 536 8.44 -20.30 5.78
C GLN A 536 8.09 -19.01 5.04
N ASP A 537 8.03 -19.06 3.72
CA ASP A 537 7.39 -18.00 2.94
C ASP A 537 5.88 -18.04 3.20
N THR A 538 5.40 -17.08 3.99
CA THR A 538 4.00 -16.97 4.41
C THR A 538 3.05 -16.59 3.27
N ALA A 539 3.56 -16.21 2.10
CA ALA A 539 2.74 -16.01 0.91
C ALA A 539 2.35 -17.33 0.21
N ALA A 540 2.98 -18.44 0.57
CA ALA A 540 2.70 -19.76 0.03
C ALA A 540 1.69 -20.55 0.89
N ASP A 541 1.09 -21.57 0.29
CA ASP A 541 0.13 -22.49 0.92
C ASP A 541 0.71 -23.90 1.17
N PHE A 542 1.95 -24.17 0.76
CA PHE A 542 2.65 -25.42 1.02
C PHE A 542 4.17 -25.23 1.16
N TRP A 543 4.82 -26.10 1.92
CA TRP A 543 6.26 -26.09 2.16
C TRP A 543 6.82 -27.50 2.10
N GLN A 544 7.96 -27.68 1.44
CA GLN A 544 8.60 -28.99 1.29
C GLN A 544 10.10 -28.88 1.44
N LEU A 545 10.72 -29.89 2.05
CA LEU A 545 12.16 -30.00 2.19
C LEU A 545 12.68 -31.36 1.71
N LYS A 546 13.68 -31.33 0.85
CA LYS A 546 14.48 -32.47 0.40
C LYS A 546 15.89 -32.35 0.94
N LEU A 547 16.35 -33.42 1.59
CA LEU A 547 17.77 -33.63 1.89
C LEU A 547 18.39 -34.48 0.79
N GLY A 548 19.37 -33.92 0.09
CA GLY A 548 20.01 -34.58 -1.05
C GLY A 548 21.52 -34.67 -0.93
N GLN A 549 22.12 -35.40 -1.87
CA GLN A 549 23.56 -35.58 -1.98
C GLN A 549 24.14 -34.72 -3.13
N GLY A 550 25.39 -34.27 -2.98
CA GLY A 550 26.09 -33.53 -4.05
C GLY A 550 26.23 -34.33 -5.37
N ASN A 551 26.22 -35.67 -5.32
CA ASN A 551 26.31 -36.50 -6.51
C ASN A 551 24.96 -36.62 -7.23
N GLY A 552 24.77 -35.82 -8.28
CA GLY A 552 23.57 -35.88 -9.11
C GLY A 552 22.30 -35.40 -8.40
N TRP A 553 22.44 -34.74 -7.25
CA TRP A 553 21.34 -34.12 -6.51
C TRP A 553 20.23 -35.09 -6.10
N ASN A 554 20.54 -36.37 -5.98
CA ASN A 554 19.58 -37.38 -5.57
C ASN A 554 19.22 -37.24 -4.09
N THR A 555 18.00 -37.61 -3.70
CA THR A 555 17.61 -37.65 -2.28
C THR A 555 18.49 -38.64 -1.50
N LEU A 556 18.79 -38.30 -0.26
CA LEU A 556 19.51 -39.18 0.66
C LEU A 556 18.74 -40.51 0.84
N PRO A 557 19.39 -41.70 0.78
CA PRO A 557 18.68 -42.97 0.71
C PRO A 557 17.79 -43.32 1.90
N ASP A 558 18.25 -43.11 3.14
CA ASP A 558 17.44 -43.31 4.35
C ASP A 558 16.40 -42.19 4.50
N PHE A 559 16.74 -40.95 4.10
CA PHE A 559 15.77 -39.85 4.11
C PHE A 559 14.60 -40.09 3.15
N LYS A 560 14.85 -40.72 2.00
CA LYS A 560 13.80 -41.11 1.05
C LYS A 560 12.82 -42.09 1.67
N ASP A 561 13.30 -43.03 2.46
CA ASP A 561 12.44 -43.97 3.19
C ASP A 561 11.67 -43.25 4.31
N PHE A 562 12.30 -42.30 5.00
CA PHE A 562 11.65 -41.42 5.99
C PHE A 562 10.53 -40.58 5.36
N ALA A 563 10.73 -40.11 4.13
CA ALA A 563 9.72 -39.41 3.33
C ALA A 563 8.67 -40.34 2.70
N GLY A 564 8.53 -41.58 3.18
CA GLY A 564 7.54 -42.54 2.66
C GLY A 564 7.79 -42.97 1.21
N GLY A 565 9.03 -42.88 0.74
CA GLY A 565 9.45 -43.16 -0.62
C GLY A 565 9.43 -41.95 -1.56
N ALA A 566 8.98 -40.78 -1.10
CA ALA A 566 9.06 -39.52 -1.83
C ALA A 566 10.46 -38.88 -1.73
N ASP A 567 10.73 -37.90 -2.58
CA ASP A 567 12.02 -37.21 -2.60
C ASP A 567 12.11 -36.04 -1.59
N ALA A 568 10.99 -35.62 -0.99
CA ALA A 568 10.89 -34.56 0.01
C ALA A 568 9.82 -34.89 1.06
N VAL A 569 9.91 -34.22 2.21
CA VAL A 569 8.85 -34.21 3.23
C VAL A 569 8.06 -32.91 3.16
N ASP A 570 6.77 -32.99 3.43
CA ASP A 570 5.93 -31.83 3.67
C ASP A 570 6.26 -31.24 5.04
N ILE A 571 6.36 -29.91 5.09
CA ILE A 571 6.58 -29.16 6.32
C ILE A 571 5.25 -28.49 6.70
N ALA A 572 4.76 -28.80 7.90
CA ALA A 572 3.53 -28.23 8.43
C ALA A 572 3.68 -26.71 8.64
N ALA A 573 2.60 -25.96 8.46
CA ALA A 573 2.59 -24.51 8.64
C ALA A 573 3.07 -24.13 10.06
N GLY A 574 3.91 -23.11 10.15
CA GLY A 574 4.46 -22.62 11.42
C GLY A 574 5.66 -23.38 11.96
N ASN A 575 6.02 -24.54 11.40
CA ASN A 575 7.28 -25.21 11.75
C ASN A 575 8.47 -24.31 11.37
N THR A 576 9.48 -24.29 12.25
CA THR A 576 10.72 -23.51 12.05
C THR A 576 11.95 -24.40 11.92
N SER A 577 11.79 -25.71 12.04
CA SER A 577 12.87 -26.67 11.89
C SER A 577 12.37 -28.05 11.45
N LEU A 578 13.31 -28.87 10.96
CA LEU A 578 13.18 -30.31 10.77
C LEU A 578 14.31 -31.01 11.52
N GLU A 579 13.96 -31.98 12.35
CA GLU A 579 14.91 -32.94 12.92
C GLU A 579 14.89 -34.25 12.14
N TYR A 580 16.07 -34.74 11.76
CA TYR A 580 16.19 -35.99 11.00
C TYR A 580 17.37 -36.83 11.48
N VAL A 581 17.14 -38.10 11.83
CA VAL A 581 18.22 -39.03 12.24
C VAL A 581 18.92 -39.60 11.02
N LEU A 582 20.22 -39.31 10.87
CA LEU A 582 21.02 -39.80 9.74
C LEU A 582 21.24 -41.32 9.83
N GLY A 583 20.67 -42.05 8.88
CA GLY A 583 20.87 -43.49 8.76
C GLY A 583 22.23 -43.88 8.18
N ALA A 584 22.51 -45.19 8.15
CA ALA A 584 23.80 -45.70 7.69
C ALA A 584 24.06 -45.46 6.20
N ARG A 585 23.02 -45.49 5.36
CA ARG A 585 23.14 -45.23 3.92
C ARG A 585 23.33 -43.74 3.66
N ASP A 586 22.70 -42.88 4.45
CA ASP A 586 22.87 -41.43 4.36
C ASP A 586 24.29 -41.00 4.72
N VAL A 587 24.81 -41.45 5.86
CA VAL A 587 26.18 -41.12 6.27
C VAL A 587 27.19 -41.62 5.26
N ALA A 588 27.04 -42.86 4.77
CA ALA A 588 27.91 -43.39 3.71
C ALA A 588 27.86 -42.54 2.43
N THR A 589 26.66 -42.06 2.06
CA THR A 589 26.44 -41.22 0.88
C THR A 589 27.06 -39.82 1.05
N LEU A 590 26.91 -39.20 2.21
CA LEU A 590 27.44 -37.87 2.51
C LEU A 590 28.97 -37.86 2.55
N GLN A 591 29.58 -38.96 3.01
CA GLN A 591 31.02 -39.16 3.10
C GLN A 591 31.66 -39.61 1.78
N ASP A 592 30.89 -40.16 0.83
CA ASP A 592 31.41 -40.66 -0.43
C ASP A 592 31.98 -39.52 -1.28
N GLY A 593 33.28 -39.59 -1.57
CA GLY A 593 33.98 -38.67 -2.47
C GLY A 593 33.88 -37.17 -2.12
N GLY A 594 33.51 -36.81 -0.89
CA GLY A 594 33.32 -35.42 -0.47
C GLY A 594 32.07 -34.73 -1.03
N GLN A 595 31.06 -35.50 -1.44
CA GLN A 595 29.84 -34.98 -2.09
C GLN A 595 28.98 -34.14 -1.14
N GLY A 596 28.86 -34.52 0.13
CA GLY A 596 28.19 -33.75 1.18
C GLY A 596 26.69 -33.52 0.96
N LEU A 597 26.10 -32.67 1.80
CA LEU A 597 24.66 -32.40 1.86
C LEU A 597 24.30 -31.21 0.97
N ILE A 598 23.28 -31.41 0.16
CA ILE A 598 22.52 -30.32 -0.48
C ILE A 598 21.10 -30.32 0.08
N MET A 599 20.42 -29.19 -0.04
CA MET A 599 18.98 -29.12 0.24
C MET A 599 18.24 -28.41 -0.87
N GLN A 600 17.06 -28.94 -1.20
CA GLN A 600 16.12 -28.36 -2.15
C GLN A 600 14.74 -28.36 -1.51
N GLY A 601 13.80 -27.59 -2.02
CA GLY A 601 12.49 -27.53 -1.41
C GLY A 601 11.61 -26.47 -2.02
N ALA A 602 10.40 -26.35 -1.48
CA ALA A 602 9.44 -25.33 -1.83
C ALA A 602 9.21 -24.36 -0.66
N ASN A 603 9.30 -23.07 -0.94
CA ASN A 603 8.85 -21.94 -0.12
C ASN A 603 9.53 -21.83 1.25
N LEU A 604 10.74 -22.38 1.39
CA LEU A 604 11.52 -22.37 2.63
C LEU A 604 12.80 -21.56 2.47
N ILE A 605 13.15 -20.80 3.51
CA ILE A 605 14.41 -20.06 3.62
C ILE A 605 15.26 -20.72 4.71
N ILE A 606 16.32 -21.44 4.32
CA ILE A 606 17.22 -22.11 5.26
C ILE A 606 18.03 -21.06 6.03
N LYS A 607 18.03 -21.16 7.36
CA LYS A 607 18.69 -20.21 8.27
C LYS A 607 19.88 -20.79 9.02
N LYS A 608 19.80 -22.07 9.38
CA LYS A 608 20.84 -22.74 10.16
C LYS A 608 20.76 -24.24 9.93
N VAL A 609 21.92 -24.89 9.88
CA VAL A 609 22.04 -26.34 9.85
C VAL A 609 22.96 -26.75 10.99
N ALA A 610 22.56 -27.75 11.76
CA ALA A 610 23.34 -28.28 12.87
C ALA A 610 23.22 -29.81 12.92
N ILE A 611 24.11 -30.44 13.69
CA ILE A 611 23.99 -31.85 14.07
C ILE A 611 23.97 -31.98 15.59
N GLN A 612 23.28 -33.01 16.08
CA GLN A 612 23.17 -33.35 17.49
C GLN A 612 23.53 -34.82 17.70
#